data_AF-A0A929XTP3-F1
#
_entry.id   AF-A0A929XTP3-F1
#
_cell.length_a   1.000
_cell.length_b   1.000
_cell.length_c   1.000
_cell.angle_alpha   90.00
_cell.angle_beta   90.00
_cell.angle_gamma   90.00
#
_symmetry.space_group_name_H-M   'P 1'
#
loop_
_entity.id
_entity.type
_entity.pdbx_description
1 polymer ?
#
loop_
_entity_poly.entity_id
_entity_poly.type
_entity_poly.pdbx_seq_one_letter_code
_entity_poly.pdbx_strand_id
1 'polypeptide(L)'
;TEYREYMGLNDVIFELEITPNRPDCLSHIGIAREVAAYYNRKVKYPMVQMNETIESINTMVKVDIDDKDRCKRYMGRVIKNVKVQESPAWLKSRIRAMGLNPINNIVDITNFVMFEYNQPMHAFDLDKLEGNITIRAAKENEEITTLDGIDRVLKNGELVIADDEKAIAIAGVIGGQNT
;
A
#
# COMPACT_ATOMS: atom_id res chain seq x y z
N THR A 1 -24.94 4.77 -28.92
CA THR A 1 -24.09 3.96 -28.02
C THR A 1 -24.98 3.35 -26.98
N GLU A 2 -24.85 2.06 -26.70
CA GLU A 2 -25.63 1.42 -25.63
C GLU A 2 -25.27 2.09 -24.29
N TYR A 3 -26.25 2.34 -23.42
CA TYR A 3 -26.02 3.04 -22.14
C TYR A 3 -24.94 2.34 -21.30
N ARG A 4 -24.87 1.01 -21.36
CA ARG A 4 -23.85 0.21 -20.66
C ARG A 4 -22.43 0.54 -21.12
N GLU A 5 -22.23 0.71 -22.42
CA GLU A 5 -20.94 1.09 -23.00
C GLU A 5 -20.61 2.55 -22.68
N TYR A 6 -21.59 3.46 -22.78
CA TYR A 6 -21.43 4.87 -22.40
C TYR A 6 -21.04 5.05 -20.93
N MET A 7 -21.62 4.25 -20.04
CA MET A 7 -21.36 4.30 -18.59
C MET A 7 -20.14 3.47 -18.16
N GLY A 8 -19.46 2.77 -19.08
CA GLY A 8 -18.34 1.89 -18.75
C GLY A 8 -18.74 0.68 -17.88
N LEU A 9 -19.99 0.24 -17.98
CA LEU A 9 -20.56 -0.89 -17.24
C LEU A 9 -20.42 -2.22 -17.98
N ASN A 10 -19.77 -2.22 -19.14
CA ASN A 10 -19.54 -3.42 -19.94
C ASN A 10 -18.23 -4.10 -19.52
N ASP A 11 -18.18 -4.56 -18.27
CA ASP A 11 -17.02 -5.23 -17.68
C ASP A 11 -17.46 -6.49 -16.93
N VAL A 12 -16.53 -7.45 -16.79
CA VAL A 12 -16.75 -8.72 -16.09
C VAL A 12 -15.72 -8.86 -14.98
N ILE A 13 -16.21 -9.04 -13.75
CA ILE A 13 -15.36 -9.24 -12.58
C ILE A 13 -15.26 -10.75 -12.32
N PHE A 14 -14.04 -11.26 -12.32
CA PHE A 14 -13.75 -12.64 -11.94
C PHE A 14 -13.35 -12.68 -10.46
N GLU A 15 -14.06 -13.49 -9.68
CA GLU A 15 -13.64 -13.86 -8.34
C GLU A 15 -12.88 -15.18 -8.42
N LEU A 16 -11.62 -15.18 -7.98
CA LEU A 16 -10.70 -16.31 -8.12
C LEU A 16 -10.34 -16.86 -6.74
N GLU A 17 -10.48 -18.16 -6.56
CA GLU A 17 -9.93 -18.85 -5.40
C GLU A 17 -8.46 -19.21 -5.68
N ILE A 18 -7.54 -18.47 -5.06
CA ILE A 18 -6.10 -18.63 -5.24
C ILE A 18 -5.53 -19.57 -4.18
N THR A 19 -4.86 -20.64 -4.60
CA THR A 19 -4.23 -21.59 -3.69
C THR A 19 -2.96 -21.01 -3.05
N PRO A 20 -2.56 -21.45 -1.84
CA PRO A 20 -1.43 -20.86 -1.09
C PRO A 20 -0.08 -20.89 -1.82
N ASN A 21 0.12 -21.80 -2.77
CA ASN A 21 1.34 -21.90 -3.57
C ASN A 21 1.41 -20.91 -4.74
N ARG A 22 0.37 -20.10 -4.96
CA ARG A 22 0.27 -19.12 -6.06
C ARG A 22 0.09 -17.67 -5.58
N PRO A 23 0.89 -17.18 -4.61
CA PRO A 23 0.75 -15.81 -4.13
C PRO A 23 1.01 -14.78 -5.22
N ASP A 24 1.75 -15.13 -6.27
CA ASP A 24 1.97 -14.29 -7.44
C ASP A 24 0.65 -13.87 -8.12
N CYS A 25 -0.39 -14.71 -8.07
CA CYS A 25 -1.71 -14.45 -8.65
C CYS A 25 -2.61 -13.53 -7.80
N LEU A 26 -2.14 -13.03 -6.66
CA LEU A 26 -2.87 -12.04 -5.84
C LEU A 26 -2.79 -10.61 -6.41
N SER A 27 -2.44 -10.46 -7.69
CA SER A 27 -2.41 -9.17 -8.37
C SER A 27 -2.79 -9.26 -9.84
N HIS A 28 -3.22 -8.14 -10.40
CA HIS A 28 -3.57 -8.02 -11.81
C HIS A 28 -2.38 -8.33 -12.71
N ILE A 29 -1.16 -7.88 -12.36
CA ILE A 29 0.04 -8.21 -13.11
C ILE A 29 0.36 -9.72 -13.03
N GLY A 30 0.16 -10.34 -11.87
CA GLY A 30 0.31 -11.78 -11.68
C GLY A 30 -0.62 -12.58 -12.58
N ILE A 31 -1.92 -12.27 -12.53
CA ILE A 31 -2.93 -12.89 -13.40
C ILE A 31 -2.61 -12.63 -14.88
N ALA A 32 -2.21 -11.41 -15.24
CA ALA A 32 -1.83 -11.07 -16.61
C ALA A 32 -0.63 -11.89 -17.10
N ARG A 33 0.34 -12.19 -16.23
CA ARG A 33 1.47 -13.09 -16.55
C ARG A 33 0.99 -14.50 -16.86
N GLU A 34 0.04 -15.03 -16.11
CA GLU A 34 -0.49 -16.37 -16.37
C GLU A 34 -1.30 -16.46 -17.65
N VAL A 35 -2.20 -15.49 -17.87
CA VAL A 35 -2.95 -15.39 -19.13
C VAL A 35 -1.98 -15.24 -20.30
N ALA A 36 -0.94 -14.42 -20.17
CA ALA A 36 0.07 -14.24 -21.20
C ALA A 36 0.86 -15.53 -21.49
N ALA A 37 1.25 -16.29 -20.46
CA ALA A 37 1.92 -17.57 -20.63
C ALA A 37 1.03 -18.58 -21.38
N TYR A 38 -0.24 -18.71 -20.97
CA TYR A 38 -1.19 -19.64 -21.59
C TYR A 38 -1.46 -19.33 -23.07
N TYR A 39 -1.67 -18.04 -23.40
CA TYR A 39 -1.96 -17.62 -24.77
C TYR A 39 -0.71 -17.28 -25.60
N ASN A 40 0.50 -17.50 -25.08
CA ASN A 40 1.77 -17.13 -25.70
C ASN A 40 1.81 -15.65 -26.15
N ARG A 41 1.46 -14.75 -25.24
CA ARG A 41 1.45 -13.28 -25.43
C ARG A 41 2.47 -12.61 -24.53
N LYS A 42 2.71 -11.32 -24.79
CA LYS A 42 3.55 -10.47 -23.92
C LYS A 42 2.67 -9.69 -22.95
N VAL A 43 3.09 -9.63 -21.69
CA VAL A 43 2.48 -8.74 -20.69
C VAL A 43 2.90 -7.30 -20.99
N LYS A 44 1.94 -6.39 -21.05
CA LYS A 44 2.20 -4.95 -21.08
C LYS A 44 2.14 -4.42 -19.65
N TYR A 45 3.31 -4.09 -19.11
CA TYR A 45 3.40 -3.50 -17.76
C TYR A 45 2.98 -2.03 -17.77
N PRO A 46 2.45 -1.51 -16.65
CA PRO A 46 2.25 -0.08 -16.47
C PRO A 46 3.60 0.63 -16.62
N MET A 47 3.64 1.68 -17.43
CA MET A 47 4.86 2.46 -17.64
C MET A 47 4.81 3.69 -16.72
N VAL A 48 5.74 3.78 -15.77
CA VAL A 48 5.87 4.96 -14.90
C VAL A 48 6.98 5.82 -15.49
N GLN A 49 6.61 6.90 -16.18
CA GLN A 49 7.56 7.95 -16.54
C GLN A 49 7.54 9.01 -15.46
N MET A 50 8.67 9.22 -14.82
CA MET A 50 8.86 10.32 -13.88
C MET A 50 9.72 11.39 -14.55
N ASN A 51 9.19 12.61 -14.57
CA ASN A 51 9.86 13.77 -15.16
C ASN A 51 10.60 14.61 -14.12
N GLU A 52 10.62 14.19 -12.85
CA GLU A 52 11.17 14.97 -11.74
C GLU A 52 12.45 14.35 -11.19
N THR A 53 13.37 15.21 -10.77
CA THR A 53 14.58 14.84 -10.05
C THR A 53 14.19 14.18 -8.73
N ILE A 54 14.67 12.96 -8.51
CA ILE A 54 14.42 12.21 -7.28
C ILE A 54 15.39 12.74 -6.22
N GLU A 55 14.92 13.62 -5.34
CA GLU A 55 15.63 13.92 -4.11
C GLU A 55 15.61 12.70 -3.19
N SER A 56 16.74 12.44 -2.54
CA SER A 56 16.81 11.37 -1.54
C SER A 56 15.92 11.72 -0.35
N ILE A 57 15.08 10.79 0.09
CA ILE A 57 14.27 10.95 1.30
C ILE A 57 15.14 11.23 2.53
N ASN A 58 16.40 10.77 2.55
CA ASN A 58 17.32 10.94 3.68
C ASN A 58 17.66 12.40 4.00
N THR A 59 17.29 13.37 3.13
CA THR A 59 17.39 14.80 3.44
C THR A 59 16.28 15.27 4.38
N MET A 60 15.23 14.48 4.57
CA MET A 60 14.04 14.81 5.34
C MET A 60 13.77 13.78 6.44
N VAL A 61 13.74 12.49 6.08
CA VAL A 61 13.45 11.38 6.99
C VAL A 61 14.45 10.27 6.70
N LYS A 62 15.22 9.85 7.69
CA LYS A 62 16.03 8.63 7.55
C LYS A 62 15.17 7.42 7.85
N VAL A 63 15.51 6.32 7.18
CA VAL A 63 14.87 5.03 7.40
C VAL A 63 15.95 4.05 7.83
N ASP A 64 15.81 3.55 9.04
CA ASP A 64 16.69 2.53 9.60
C ASP A 64 15.92 1.22 9.83
N ILE A 65 16.62 0.12 9.65
CA ILE A 65 16.08 -1.23 9.87
C ILE A 65 16.96 -1.89 10.92
N ASP A 66 16.49 -1.89 12.16
CA ASP A 66 17.16 -2.54 13.28
C ASP A 66 16.95 -4.06 13.21
N ASP A 67 15.73 -4.48 12.90
CA ASP A 67 15.37 -5.90 12.79
C ASP A 67 15.51 -6.44 11.36
N LYS A 68 16.76 -6.64 10.95
CA LYS A 68 17.09 -7.10 9.59
C LYS A 68 16.71 -8.55 9.30
N ASP A 69 16.49 -9.34 10.35
CA ASP A 69 16.07 -10.74 10.22
C ASP A 69 14.63 -10.82 9.71
N ARG A 70 13.75 -9.94 10.20
CA ARG A 70 12.33 -9.93 9.85
C ARG A 70 11.97 -8.92 8.77
N CYS A 71 12.68 -7.79 8.71
CA CYS A 71 12.56 -6.82 7.64
C CYS A 71 13.85 -6.75 6.83
N LYS A 72 13.88 -7.37 5.65
CA LYS A 72 15.08 -7.33 4.79
C LYS A 72 15.20 -6.04 3.97
N ARG A 73 14.10 -5.34 3.78
CA ARG A 73 14.01 -4.14 2.95
C ARG A 73 12.81 -3.29 3.34
N TYR A 74 13.06 -2.01 3.48
CA TYR A 74 12.05 -0.97 3.62
C TYR A 74 12.39 0.18 2.68
N MET A 75 11.37 0.78 2.06
CA MET A 75 11.55 1.91 1.16
C MET A 75 10.56 3.00 1.52
N GLY A 76 11.06 4.22 1.63
CA GLY A 76 10.25 5.42 1.80
C GLY A 76 10.38 6.34 0.59
N ARG A 77 9.33 7.12 0.34
CA ARG A 77 9.37 8.24 -0.57
C ARG A 77 8.53 9.38 -0.01
N VAL A 78 9.09 10.58 -0.01
CA VAL A 78 8.35 11.80 0.34
C VAL A 78 7.73 12.40 -0.92
N ILE A 79 6.45 12.73 -0.83
CA ILE A 79 5.71 13.47 -1.86
C ILE A 79 5.12 14.69 -1.17
N LYS A 80 5.53 15.89 -1.61
CA LYS A 80 5.09 17.16 -1.01
C LYS A 80 3.93 17.76 -1.78
N ASN A 81 3.24 18.70 -1.13
CA ASN A 81 2.17 19.50 -1.73
C ASN A 81 1.02 18.64 -2.27
N VAL A 82 0.76 17.51 -1.61
CA VAL A 82 -0.32 16.59 -1.96
C VAL A 82 -1.63 17.16 -1.45
N LYS A 83 -2.62 17.28 -2.33
CA LYS A 83 -3.98 17.63 -1.94
C LYS A 83 -4.81 16.37 -1.75
N VAL A 84 -5.24 16.10 -0.52
CA VAL A 84 -6.21 15.03 -0.24
C VAL A 84 -7.57 15.46 -0.76
N GLN A 85 -8.16 14.64 -1.61
CA GLN A 85 -9.47 14.87 -2.22
C GLN A 85 -10.09 13.56 -2.69
N GLU A 86 -11.30 13.63 -3.20
CA GLU A 86 -11.92 12.45 -3.82
C GLU A 86 -11.11 11.91 -4.99
N SER A 87 -11.05 10.59 -5.09
CA SER A 87 -10.44 9.90 -6.22
C SER A 87 -11.17 10.17 -7.54
N PRO A 88 -10.46 10.18 -8.68
CA PRO A 88 -11.09 10.28 -9.98
C PRO A 88 -12.03 9.09 -10.24
N ALA A 89 -13.04 9.29 -11.09
CA ALA A 89 -14.11 8.32 -11.32
C ALA A 89 -13.59 6.93 -11.74
N TRP A 90 -12.54 6.87 -12.57
CA TRP A 90 -11.93 5.62 -13.02
C TRP A 90 -11.32 4.82 -11.85
N LEU A 91 -10.66 5.50 -10.90
CA LEU A 91 -10.04 4.86 -9.75
C LEU A 91 -11.11 4.35 -8.79
N LYS A 92 -12.13 5.18 -8.52
CA LYS A 92 -13.30 4.77 -7.72
C LYS A 92 -13.98 3.53 -8.31
N SER A 93 -14.14 3.47 -9.64
CA SER A 93 -14.74 2.32 -10.32
C SER A 93 -13.93 1.04 -10.10
N ARG A 94 -12.61 1.11 -10.30
CA ARG A 94 -11.71 -0.04 -10.08
C ARG A 94 -11.67 -0.50 -8.63
N ILE A 95 -11.62 0.43 -7.67
CA ILE A 95 -11.66 0.13 -6.24
C ILE A 95 -12.92 -0.66 -5.87
N ARG A 96 -14.09 -0.24 -6.38
CA ARG A 96 -15.34 -0.99 -6.22
C ARG A 96 -15.32 -2.35 -6.88
N ALA A 97 -14.75 -2.46 -8.08
CA ALA A 97 -14.61 -3.74 -8.77
C ALA A 97 -13.74 -4.75 -8.01
N MET A 98 -12.80 -4.27 -7.19
CA MET A 98 -11.97 -5.08 -6.29
C MET A 98 -12.65 -5.36 -4.93
N GLY A 99 -13.93 -5.03 -4.78
CA GLY A 99 -14.70 -5.26 -3.55
C GLY A 99 -14.45 -4.26 -2.42
N LEU A 100 -13.80 -3.13 -2.71
CA LEU A 100 -13.47 -2.10 -1.73
C LEU A 100 -14.33 -0.83 -1.89
N ASN A 101 -14.47 -0.06 -0.81
CA ASN A 101 -15.08 1.26 -0.86
C ASN A 101 -14.03 2.34 -1.09
N PRO A 102 -14.20 3.25 -2.07
CA PRO A 102 -13.32 4.39 -2.25
C PRO A 102 -13.38 5.36 -1.07
N ILE A 103 -12.22 5.87 -0.64
CA ILE A 103 -12.08 6.78 0.51
C ILE A 103 -11.56 8.14 0.04
N ASN A 104 -10.31 8.21 -0.43
CA ASN A 104 -9.70 9.42 -0.98
C ASN A 104 -8.55 9.03 -1.93
N ASN A 105 -8.03 9.99 -2.68
CA ASN A 105 -6.99 9.79 -3.67
C ASN A 105 -5.69 9.14 -3.15
N ILE A 106 -5.39 9.22 -1.86
CA ILE A 106 -4.19 8.63 -1.26
C ILE A 106 -4.42 7.20 -0.81
N VAL A 107 -5.52 6.94 -0.10
CA VAL A 107 -5.89 5.58 0.34
C VAL A 107 -6.26 4.70 -0.86
N ASP A 108 -6.94 5.27 -1.84
CA ASP A 108 -7.36 4.50 -3.02
C ASP A 108 -6.18 4.16 -3.92
N ILE A 109 -5.18 5.04 -4.05
CA ILE A 109 -4.03 4.73 -4.91
C ILE A 109 -3.12 3.67 -4.28
N THR A 110 -2.94 3.65 -2.96
CA THR A 110 -2.18 2.59 -2.29
C THR A 110 -2.86 1.23 -2.43
N ASN A 111 -4.19 1.19 -2.26
CA ASN A 111 -4.98 -0.03 -2.52
C ASN A 111 -4.90 -0.45 -3.99
N PHE A 112 -5.05 0.50 -4.94
CA PHE A 112 -4.97 0.20 -6.36
C PHE A 112 -3.61 -0.40 -6.75
N VAL A 113 -2.51 0.19 -6.29
CA VAL A 113 -1.16 -0.32 -6.56
C VAL A 113 -0.93 -1.66 -5.88
N MET A 114 -1.47 -1.88 -4.67
CA MET A 114 -1.42 -3.19 -3.99
C MET A 114 -2.04 -4.28 -4.86
N PHE A 115 -3.24 -4.08 -5.39
CA PHE A 115 -3.88 -5.04 -6.29
C PHE A 115 -3.23 -5.10 -7.68
N GLU A 116 -2.57 -4.04 -8.15
CA GLU A 116 -1.89 -4.04 -9.45
C GLU A 116 -0.58 -4.86 -9.40
N TYR A 117 0.24 -4.67 -8.35
CA TYR A 117 1.60 -5.20 -8.23
C TYR A 117 1.80 -6.31 -7.19
N ASN A 118 0.80 -6.63 -6.37
CA ASN A 118 0.95 -7.45 -5.17
C ASN A 118 1.93 -6.85 -4.14
N GLN A 119 1.86 -5.52 -3.96
CA GLN A 119 2.74 -4.81 -3.06
C GLN A 119 1.91 -3.93 -2.12
N PRO A 120 1.67 -4.37 -0.88
CA PRO A 120 1.08 -3.53 0.14
C PRO A 120 1.93 -2.27 0.34
N MET A 121 1.25 -1.13 0.41
CA MET A 121 1.86 0.18 0.62
C MET A 121 1.14 0.89 1.76
N HIS A 122 1.86 1.76 2.45
CA HIS A 122 1.30 2.64 3.46
C HIS A 122 1.76 4.07 3.20
N ALA A 123 0.89 5.03 3.52
CA ALA A 123 1.19 6.45 3.45
C ALA A 123 1.09 7.03 4.85
N PHE A 124 2.16 7.67 5.30
CA PHE A 124 2.23 8.41 6.55
C PHE A 124 2.13 9.90 6.25
N ASP A 125 1.49 10.64 7.14
CA ASP A 125 1.48 12.09 7.12
C ASP A 125 2.82 12.59 7.65
N LEU A 126 3.64 13.15 6.76
CA LEU A 126 4.98 13.61 7.10
C LEU A 126 4.96 14.63 8.25
N ASP A 127 3.93 15.45 8.35
CA ASP A 127 3.81 16.50 9.36
C ASP A 127 3.49 15.95 10.77
N LYS A 128 3.14 14.66 10.87
CA LYS A 128 2.85 13.97 12.13
C LYS A 128 3.98 13.05 12.59
N LEU A 129 5.01 12.86 11.78
CA LEU A 129 6.15 12.02 12.13
C LEU A 129 7.11 12.78 13.03
N GLU A 130 7.48 12.15 14.15
CA GLU A 130 8.51 12.68 15.04
C GLU A 130 9.87 12.07 14.67
N GLY A 131 10.65 12.80 13.87
CA GLY A 131 12.03 12.41 13.53
C GLY A 131 12.13 11.33 12.44
N ASN A 132 12.91 10.27 12.68
CA ASN A 132 13.24 9.25 11.68
C ASN A 132 12.35 8.02 11.80
N ILE A 133 12.30 7.20 10.75
CA ILE A 133 11.57 5.93 10.77
C ILE A 133 12.52 4.79 11.11
N THR A 134 12.15 3.98 12.09
CA THR A 134 12.89 2.78 12.47
C THR A 134 11.99 1.55 12.45
N ILE A 135 12.43 0.50 11.76
CA ILE A 135 11.76 -0.80 11.73
C ILE A 135 12.40 -1.67 12.79
N ARG A 136 11.68 -1.90 13.89
CA ARG A 136 12.20 -2.55 15.09
C ARG A 136 11.17 -3.48 15.73
N ALA A 137 11.62 -4.26 16.70
CA ALA A 137 10.72 -4.94 17.62
C ALA A 137 9.93 -3.94 18.48
N ALA A 138 8.69 -4.27 18.80
CA ALA A 138 7.89 -3.60 19.80
C ALA A 138 8.55 -3.72 21.18
N LYS A 139 8.54 -2.63 21.94
CA LYS A 139 8.98 -2.63 23.35
C LYS A 139 7.93 -3.37 24.20
N GLU A 140 8.36 -3.84 25.36
CA GLU A 140 7.46 -4.50 26.30
C GLU A 140 6.35 -3.53 26.75
N ASN A 141 5.09 -3.97 26.65
CA ASN A 141 3.90 -3.16 26.93
C ASN A 141 3.80 -1.87 26.09
N GLU A 142 4.40 -1.84 24.89
CA GLU A 142 4.20 -0.72 23.96
C GLU A 142 2.75 -0.70 23.49
N GLU A 143 2.12 0.46 23.49
CA GLU A 143 0.72 0.63 23.09
C GLU A 143 0.62 1.42 21.78
N ILE A 144 -0.39 1.08 20.98
CA ILE A 144 -0.73 1.81 19.77
C ILE A 144 -2.24 1.83 19.56
N THR A 145 -2.78 3.02 19.29
CA THR A 145 -4.14 3.19 18.76
C THR A 145 -4.07 3.07 17.24
N THR A 146 -4.73 2.06 16.66
CA THR A 146 -4.68 1.85 15.20
C THR A 146 -5.83 2.55 14.49
N LEU A 147 -5.79 2.60 13.15
CA LEU A 147 -6.76 3.32 12.31
C LEU A 147 -8.24 2.94 12.53
N ASP A 148 -8.53 1.78 13.12
CA ASP A 148 -9.87 1.36 13.51
C ASP A 148 -10.34 1.93 14.87
N GLY A 149 -9.52 2.75 15.53
CA GLY A 149 -9.80 3.36 16.83
C GLY A 149 -9.63 2.40 18.02
N ILE A 150 -9.04 1.23 17.82
CA ILE A 150 -8.81 0.25 18.89
C ILE A 150 -7.39 0.40 19.43
N ASP A 151 -7.29 0.56 20.75
CA ASP A 151 -6.03 0.52 21.49
C ASP A 151 -5.51 -0.91 21.60
N ARG A 152 -4.24 -1.10 21.25
CA ARG A 152 -3.57 -2.41 21.28
C ARG A 152 -2.32 -2.34 22.11
N VAL A 153 -2.22 -3.25 23.08
CA VAL A 153 -0.95 -3.56 23.74
C VAL A 153 -0.20 -4.54 22.84
N LEU A 154 0.95 -4.11 22.35
CA LEU A 154 1.79 -4.89 21.48
C LEU A 154 2.49 -6.00 22.26
N LYS A 155 2.52 -7.19 21.67
CA LYS A 155 3.24 -8.31 22.26
C LYS A 155 4.72 -8.09 22.09
N ASN A 156 5.49 -8.54 23.08
CA ASN A 156 6.95 -8.46 23.02
C ASN A 156 7.46 -9.15 21.74
N GLY A 157 8.22 -8.40 20.95
CA GLY A 157 8.75 -8.88 19.69
C GLY A 157 7.75 -8.83 18.55
N GLU A 158 6.61 -8.15 18.60
CA GLU A 158 5.91 -7.80 17.35
C GLU A 158 6.76 -6.83 16.52
N LEU A 159 6.72 -6.93 15.18
CA LEU A 159 7.47 -6.01 14.33
C LEU A 159 6.66 -4.73 14.14
N VAL A 160 7.26 -3.58 14.40
CA VAL A 160 6.62 -2.27 14.25
C VAL A 160 7.40 -1.38 13.30
N ILE A 161 6.69 -0.44 12.71
CA ILE A 161 7.26 0.77 12.14
C ILE A 161 7.12 1.81 13.24
N ALA A 162 8.22 2.43 13.66
CA ALA A 162 8.25 3.46 14.69
C ALA A 162 8.85 4.74 14.15
N ASP A 163 8.46 5.87 14.73
CA ASP A 163 9.23 7.10 14.66
C ASP A 163 10.21 7.18 15.86
N ASP A 164 10.85 8.32 16.08
CA ASP A 164 11.83 8.48 17.18
C ASP A 164 11.15 8.44 18.56
N GLU A 165 9.84 8.66 18.65
CA GLU A 165 9.07 8.73 19.90
C GLU A 165 8.30 7.43 20.19
N LYS A 166 7.61 6.86 19.19
CA LYS A 166 6.59 5.81 19.38
C LYS A 166 6.42 4.87 18.19
N ALA A 167 5.76 3.73 18.40
CA ALA A 167 5.24 2.92 17.31
C ALA A 167 4.16 3.68 16.52
N ILE A 168 4.30 3.70 15.20
CA ILE A 168 3.38 4.36 14.27
C ILE A 168 2.58 3.37 13.41
N ALA A 169 2.99 2.10 13.36
CA ALA A 169 2.22 1.03 12.73
C ALA A 169 2.66 -0.34 13.21
N ILE A 170 1.76 -1.32 13.14
CA ILE A 170 2.08 -2.74 13.24
C ILE A 170 2.51 -3.20 11.83
N ALA A 171 3.78 -3.58 11.68
CA ALA A 171 4.41 -3.73 10.38
C ALA A 171 3.70 -4.81 9.52
N GLY A 172 3.18 -4.39 8.37
CA GLY A 172 2.48 -5.28 7.42
C GLY A 172 1.06 -5.66 7.84
N VAL A 173 0.52 -5.10 8.93
CA VAL A 173 -0.81 -5.42 9.45
C VAL A 173 -1.73 -4.21 9.40
N ILE A 174 -1.42 -3.15 10.16
CA ILE A 174 -2.29 -1.98 10.27
C ILE A 174 -1.51 -0.73 10.70
N GLY A 175 -1.90 0.43 10.15
CA GLY A 175 -1.33 1.73 10.53
C GLY A 175 -1.89 2.27 11.85
N GLY A 176 -1.12 3.15 12.49
CA GLY A 176 -1.55 3.96 13.62
C GLY A 176 -2.57 5.02 13.21
N GLN A 177 -3.42 5.44 14.14
CA GLN A 177 -4.45 6.45 13.83
C GLN A 177 -3.87 7.87 13.63
N ASN A 178 -2.77 8.18 14.30
CA ASN A 178 -2.23 9.55 14.41
C ASN A 178 -0.90 9.70 13.67
N THR A 179 -0.80 9.10 12.49
CA THR A 179 0.45 8.96 11.74
C THR A 179 0.26 9.24 10.26
#